data_AF-A0A9D2BZK3-F1
#
_entry.id   AF-A0A9D2BZK3-F1
#
_cell.length_a   1.000
_cell.length_b   1.000
_cell.length_c   1.000
_cell.angle_alpha   90.00
_cell.angle_beta   90.00
_cell.angle_gamma   90.00
#
_symmetry.space_group_name_H-M   'P 1'
#
loop_
_entity.id
_entity.type
_entity.pdbx_description
1 polymer ?
#
loop_
_entity_poly.entity_id
_entity_poly.type
_entity_poly.pdbx_seq_one_letter_code
_entity_poly.pdbx_strand_id
1 'polypeptide(L)'
;MNPINRKSALVLLLCALLGLSGCEKADATDDPASTSEVSSAESQESSAVSTPNTTAVLDTSALFSERDLAGSYDESEAVTITLNGDTADCSSDAVTVEGSQVVISKEGVYLLSGTLTDGQIVVNAADTDKVQLVLDGVDITCADSAVIYALEADKVFLTLAEGSENTLANGGSYVAIDDNNIDAVIFAKTDLTLNGSGSLTIQAQAGHGVVSKDDLVITGGSYTVNAASHGITGKDSLSIAGGTFSITSGKDGLHAENTEDAALGSLYLADGTYTIQAQGDAISASGALQVDGGSFQVTTGEGSASVTMTTAQTMGPGQHGPAPFEETTATTETTVEEDTTSQKGIKADGTLSIQGGTFQLDTADDGLHAGGDLQITAGEFHLSSGDDAIHSDSAVQIQGGTFDIPYCYEGIEGLSITVDDGTFTITSYDDGLNAAGGADSSGFGGGGRQEPFAASSDSFLTINGGTFTIVSDGDCVDSNGDLTINGGVLNLTCNGSGNTALDCDGSYTNNGGEVTTNDGSESNPGGMGGGGGQMGGGMRPAGGRGNAPMEPPQ
;
A
#
# COMPACT_ATOMS: atom_id res chain seq x y z
N MET A 1 -12.29 -56.07 -4.92
CA MET A 1 -13.73 -55.89 -5.14
C MET A 1 -14.10 -54.53 -4.60
N ASN A 2 -14.17 -53.53 -5.48
CA ASN A 2 -14.92 -52.30 -5.25
C ASN A 2 -16.43 -52.65 -5.32
N PRO A 3 -17.40 -51.84 -4.80
CA PRO A 3 -17.57 -50.51 -5.40
C PRO A 3 -18.33 -49.40 -4.59
N ILE A 4 -18.33 -48.20 -5.20
CA ILE A 4 -19.36 -47.14 -5.24
C ILE A 4 -19.28 -45.95 -4.26
N ASN A 5 -18.61 -44.91 -4.77
CA ASN A 5 -18.91 -43.47 -4.68
C ASN A 5 -20.40 -43.10 -4.56
N ARG A 6 -20.73 -42.14 -3.69
CA ARG A 6 -21.78 -41.15 -3.98
C ARG A 6 -21.31 -39.73 -3.65
N LYS A 7 -20.99 -39.03 -4.73
CA LYS A 7 -20.97 -37.57 -4.83
C LYS A 7 -22.41 -37.05 -4.67
N SER A 8 -22.61 -36.02 -3.86
CA SER A 8 -23.80 -35.17 -3.93
C SER A 8 -23.33 -33.78 -4.33
N ALA A 9 -23.79 -33.34 -5.50
CA ALA A 9 -23.64 -31.99 -6.02
C ALA A 9 -25.04 -31.42 -6.26
N LEU A 10 -25.11 -30.09 -6.18
CA LEU A 10 -26.13 -29.19 -6.73
C LEU A 10 -27.46 -29.07 -5.97
N VAL A 11 -27.86 -27.84 -5.61
CA VAL A 11 -28.73 -26.98 -6.44
C VAL A 11 -28.70 -25.54 -5.88
N LEU A 12 -28.15 -24.62 -6.70
CA LEU A 12 -28.35 -23.18 -6.62
C LEU A 12 -29.81 -22.88 -7.04
N LEU A 13 -30.55 -22.09 -6.27
CA LEU A 13 -31.81 -21.48 -6.72
C LEU A 13 -31.78 -19.97 -6.45
N LEU A 14 -31.47 -19.24 -7.53
CA LEU A 14 -31.57 -17.79 -7.64
C LEU A 14 -33.05 -17.42 -7.87
N CYS A 15 -33.63 -16.56 -7.04
CA CYS A 15 -34.92 -15.93 -7.30
C CYS A 15 -34.82 -14.43 -7.02
N ALA A 16 -34.68 -13.67 -8.09
CA ALA A 16 -34.83 -12.22 -8.12
C ALA A 16 -36.30 -11.83 -8.02
N LEU A 17 -36.62 -10.87 -7.15
CA LEU A 17 -37.90 -10.15 -7.13
C LEU A 17 -37.62 -8.66 -6.89
N LEU A 18 -37.61 -7.91 -7.99
CA LEU A 18 -37.68 -6.46 -8.04
C LEU A 18 -39.08 -5.99 -7.64
N GLY A 19 -39.16 -5.05 -6.70
CA GLY A 19 -40.37 -4.33 -6.34
C GLY A 19 -40.12 -2.83 -6.36
N LEU A 20 -40.32 -2.20 -7.51
CA LEU A 20 -40.41 -0.75 -7.67
C LEU A 20 -41.77 -0.26 -7.13
N SER A 21 -41.76 0.72 -6.22
CA SER A 21 -42.94 1.53 -5.88
C SER A 21 -42.68 2.96 -6.30
N GLY A 22 -43.34 3.38 -7.39
CA GLY A 22 -43.46 4.77 -7.80
C GLY A 22 -44.62 5.46 -7.07
N CYS A 23 -44.45 6.75 -6.78
CA CYS A 23 -45.55 7.65 -6.44
C CYS A 23 -45.65 8.72 -7.53
N GLU A 24 -46.76 8.69 -8.26
CA GLU A 24 -47.25 9.73 -9.17
C GLU A 24 -47.52 11.03 -8.40
N LYS A 25 -47.21 12.17 -9.04
CA LYS A 25 -47.82 13.46 -8.74
C LYS A 25 -48.52 13.98 -9.98
N ALA A 26 -49.82 14.20 -9.83
CA ALA A 26 -50.77 14.61 -10.84
C ALA A 26 -50.48 16.02 -11.39
N ASP A 27 -50.69 16.18 -12.69
CA ASP A 27 -50.76 17.45 -13.41
C ASP A 27 -52.23 17.84 -13.62
N ALA A 28 -52.50 19.15 -13.68
CA ALA A 28 -53.83 19.71 -13.92
C ALA A 28 -53.80 20.71 -15.09
N THR A 29 -54.69 20.44 -16.04
CA THR A 29 -54.96 21.10 -17.34
C THR A 29 -55.69 22.44 -17.23
N ASP A 30 -55.34 23.44 -18.07
CA ASP A 30 -56.14 23.99 -19.21
C ASP A 30 -55.80 25.46 -19.60
N ASP A 31 -55.18 25.63 -20.78
CA ASP A 31 -55.56 26.43 -22.00
C ASP A 31 -55.93 27.95 -21.96
N PRO A 32 -55.97 28.71 -23.10
CA PRO A 32 -54.95 28.99 -24.14
C PRO A 32 -54.79 30.49 -24.54
N ALA A 33 -53.78 30.73 -25.40
CA ALA A 33 -53.66 31.78 -26.45
C ALA A 33 -53.28 33.24 -26.11
N SER A 34 -52.06 33.64 -26.49
CA SER A 34 -51.83 34.65 -27.54
C SER A 34 -50.36 34.69 -27.98
N THR A 35 -50.18 34.78 -29.29
CA THR A 35 -48.98 34.76 -30.12
C THR A 35 -47.92 35.82 -29.81
N SER A 36 -46.63 35.45 -29.91
CA SER A 36 -45.62 36.11 -30.77
C SER A 36 -44.26 35.37 -30.71
N GLU A 37 -43.69 35.13 -31.88
CA GLU A 37 -42.44 34.43 -32.16
C GLU A 37 -41.19 35.10 -31.54
N VAL A 38 -40.14 34.32 -31.23
CA VAL A 38 -38.78 34.41 -31.80
C VAL A 38 -37.78 33.56 -30.99
N SER A 39 -37.06 32.71 -31.74
CA SER A 39 -35.72 32.12 -31.53
C SER A 39 -35.47 31.13 -30.38
N SER A 40 -35.23 29.90 -30.82
CA SER A 40 -34.58 28.78 -30.14
C SER A 40 -33.26 29.15 -29.47
N ALA A 41 -33.17 28.87 -28.17
CA ALA A 41 -31.93 28.62 -27.45
C ALA A 41 -32.07 27.23 -26.81
N GLU A 42 -31.29 26.29 -27.31
CA GLU A 42 -31.12 24.97 -26.71
C GLU A 42 -30.39 25.17 -25.38
N SER A 43 -31.08 24.88 -24.28
CA SER A 43 -30.47 24.72 -22.97
C SER A 43 -29.66 23.43 -22.98
N GLN A 44 -28.33 23.55 -23.00
CA GLN A 44 -27.42 22.46 -22.71
C GLN A 44 -27.75 21.89 -21.33
N GLU A 45 -27.89 20.57 -21.27
CA GLU A 45 -27.89 19.80 -20.04
C GLU A 45 -26.63 20.13 -19.26
N SER A 46 -26.82 20.55 -18.01
CA SER A 46 -25.77 20.55 -17.00
C SER A 46 -25.39 19.09 -16.77
N SER A 47 -24.18 18.71 -17.17
CA SER A 47 -23.55 17.48 -16.70
C SER A 47 -23.64 17.45 -15.17
N ALA A 48 -24.22 16.39 -14.65
CA ALA A 48 -24.27 16.15 -13.22
C ALA A 48 -22.82 16.07 -12.72
N VAL A 49 -22.50 16.87 -11.72
CA VAL A 49 -21.30 16.69 -10.90
C VAL A 49 -21.41 15.29 -10.30
N SER A 50 -20.53 14.40 -10.75
CA SER A 50 -20.30 13.11 -10.10
C SER A 50 -19.86 13.40 -8.67
N THR A 51 -20.68 13.04 -7.69
CA THR A 51 -20.26 13.00 -6.29
C THR A 51 -18.98 12.16 -6.19
N PRO A 52 -17.96 12.58 -5.42
CA PRO A 52 -16.75 11.79 -5.28
C PRO A 52 -17.16 10.42 -4.74
N ASN A 53 -16.79 9.37 -5.46
CA ASN A 53 -17.03 8.01 -5.04
C ASN A 53 -16.09 7.79 -3.85
N THR A 54 -16.59 8.03 -2.63
CA THR A 54 -15.80 7.83 -1.43
C THR A 54 -15.46 6.35 -1.36
N THR A 55 -14.17 6.03 -1.51
CA THR A 55 -13.65 4.67 -1.41
C THR A 55 -14.16 4.01 -0.12
N ALA A 56 -14.57 2.75 -0.21
CA ALA A 56 -15.14 2.04 0.93
C ALA A 56 -14.06 1.74 1.97
N VAL A 57 -14.18 2.38 3.13
CA VAL A 57 -13.38 2.14 4.34
C VAL A 57 -13.83 0.79 4.96
N LEU A 58 -12.92 0.04 5.61
CA LEU A 58 -13.27 -1.20 6.31
C LEU A 58 -14.29 -0.94 7.43
N ASP A 59 -15.18 -1.90 7.67
CA ASP A 59 -16.03 -1.88 8.86
C ASP A 59 -15.23 -2.30 10.09
N THR A 60 -14.76 -1.32 10.84
CA THR A 60 -13.90 -1.54 12.01
C THR A 60 -14.68 -1.90 13.29
N SER A 61 -16.01 -1.89 13.26
CA SER A 61 -16.86 -1.98 14.46
C SER A 61 -16.80 -3.32 15.19
N ALA A 62 -16.35 -4.39 14.51
CA ALA A 62 -16.31 -5.75 15.03
C ALA A 62 -14.93 -6.41 14.95
N LEU A 63 -13.87 -5.68 14.57
CA LEU A 63 -12.52 -6.23 14.42
C LEU A 63 -11.89 -6.67 15.76
N PHE A 64 -12.33 -6.08 16.87
CA PHE A 64 -11.84 -6.40 18.21
C PHE A 64 -13.01 -6.76 19.13
N SER A 65 -12.95 -7.93 19.76
CA SER A 65 -13.86 -8.28 20.83
C SER A 65 -13.43 -7.63 22.15
N GLU A 66 -14.36 -7.52 23.11
CA GLU A 66 -14.05 -7.06 24.47
C GLU A 66 -12.94 -7.91 25.12
N ARG A 67 -12.89 -9.22 24.80
CA ARG A 67 -11.87 -10.13 25.35
C ARG A 67 -10.50 -9.91 24.71
N ASP A 68 -10.43 -9.50 23.45
CA ASP A 68 -9.16 -9.18 22.78
C ASP A 68 -8.53 -7.93 23.42
N LEU A 69 -9.35 -6.91 23.66
CA LEU A 69 -8.96 -5.62 24.24
C LEU A 69 -8.64 -5.69 25.74
N ALA A 70 -9.17 -6.69 26.46
CA ALA A 70 -9.05 -6.75 27.91
C ALA A 70 -7.58 -6.80 28.38
N GLY A 71 -6.73 -7.60 27.71
CA GLY A 71 -5.30 -7.73 28.02
C GLY A 71 -4.95 -8.15 29.46
N SER A 72 -5.95 -8.44 30.28
CA SER A 72 -5.84 -8.74 31.70
C SER A 72 -6.20 -10.18 32.01
N TYR A 73 -5.76 -10.67 33.16
CA TYR A 73 -6.08 -12.00 33.67
C TYR A 73 -6.17 -11.96 35.20
N ASP A 74 -6.89 -12.91 35.79
CA ASP A 74 -6.87 -13.13 37.24
C ASP A 74 -5.78 -14.16 37.57
N GLU A 75 -4.66 -13.69 38.12
CA GLU A 75 -3.54 -14.53 38.51
C GLU A 75 -3.94 -15.63 39.52
N SER A 76 -4.95 -15.37 40.36
CA SER A 76 -5.39 -16.34 41.37
C SER A 76 -6.23 -17.49 40.80
N GLU A 77 -6.80 -17.29 39.61
CA GLU A 77 -7.54 -18.30 38.86
C GLU A 77 -6.69 -18.98 37.79
N ALA A 78 -5.49 -18.45 37.50
CA ALA A 78 -4.59 -18.97 36.49
C ALA A 78 -3.91 -20.28 36.92
N VAL A 79 -3.81 -21.21 35.98
CA VAL A 79 -3.01 -22.44 36.14
C VAL A 79 -1.54 -22.09 35.90
N THR A 80 -0.71 -22.22 36.93
CA THR A 80 0.73 -21.99 36.80
C THR A 80 1.44 -23.12 36.09
N ILE A 81 2.27 -22.77 35.10
CA ILE A 81 3.22 -23.65 34.41
C ILE A 81 4.61 -23.06 34.60
N THR A 82 5.49 -23.77 35.30
CA THR A 82 6.87 -23.34 35.53
C THR A 82 7.81 -24.08 34.60
N LEU A 83 8.57 -23.34 33.80
CA LEU A 83 9.49 -23.87 32.79
C LEU A 83 10.91 -24.01 33.40
N ASN A 84 11.50 -25.21 33.32
CA ASN A 84 12.67 -25.63 34.10
C ASN A 84 13.80 -26.26 33.24
N GLY A 85 14.19 -25.62 32.15
CA GLY A 85 15.28 -26.04 31.27
C GLY A 85 14.83 -27.11 30.27
N ASP A 86 14.96 -28.39 30.61
CA ASP A 86 14.58 -29.52 29.76
C ASP A 86 13.19 -30.10 30.10
N THR A 87 12.45 -29.44 31.00
CA THR A 87 11.11 -29.86 31.42
C THR A 87 10.27 -28.71 31.97
N ALA A 88 9.03 -28.99 32.36
CA ALA A 88 8.12 -28.05 33.01
C ALA A 88 7.35 -28.71 34.17
N ASP A 89 6.93 -27.90 35.14
CA ASP A 89 6.10 -28.31 36.26
C ASP A 89 4.69 -27.70 36.12
N CYS A 90 3.67 -28.56 36.21
CA CYS A 90 2.27 -28.15 36.33
C CYS A 90 1.49 -29.19 37.14
N SER A 91 0.56 -28.74 37.96
CA SER A 91 -0.27 -29.61 38.82
C SER A 91 -1.69 -29.84 38.29
N SER A 92 -2.08 -29.14 37.22
CA SER A 92 -3.42 -29.22 36.63
C SER A 92 -3.54 -30.43 35.70
N ASP A 93 -4.71 -31.08 35.70
CA ASP A 93 -5.03 -32.16 34.79
C ASP A 93 -5.35 -31.68 33.36
N ALA A 94 -5.43 -30.35 33.16
CA ALA A 94 -5.58 -29.72 31.86
C ALA A 94 -4.27 -29.67 31.07
N VAL A 95 -3.13 -29.90 31.75
CA VAL A 95 -1.78 -29.78 31.18
C VAL A 95 -1.07 -31.11 31.27
N THR A 96 -0.54 -31.58 30.14
CA THR A 96 0.36 -32.74 30.10
C THR A 96 1.76 -32.25 29.80
N VAL A 97 2.75 -32.72 30.56
CA VAL A 97 4.17 -32.43 30.31
C VAL A 97 4.88 -33.72 29.92
N GLU A 98 5.44 -33.75 28.71
CA GLU A 98 6.23 -34.86 28.18
C GLU A 98 7.62 -34.35 27.81
N GLY A 99 8.59 -34.51 28.73
CA GLY A 99 9.90 -33.89 28.57
C GLY A 99 9.78 -32.37 28.58
N SER A 100 10.21 -31.73 27.50
CA SER A 100 10.13 -30.27 27.27
C SER A 100 8.91 -29.85 26.42
N GLN A 101 8.00 -30.78 26.08
CA GLN A 101 6.73 -30.44 25.45
C GLN A 101 5.64 -30.29 26.52
N VAL A 102 4.94 -29.15 26.47
CA VAL A 102 3.80 -28.83 27.34
C VAL A 102 2.54 -28.78 26.48
N VAL A 103 1.58 -29.67 26.75
CA VAL A 103 0.31 -29.75 26.00
C VAL A 103 -0.84 -29.27 26.89
N ILE A 104 -1.51 -28.21 26.46
CA ILE A 104 -2.69 -27.63 27.10
C ILE A 104 -3.94 -28.12 26.35
N SER A 105 -4.86 -28.75 27.07
CA SER A 105 -5.96 -29.54 26.48
C SER A 105 -7.38 -29.11 26.86
N LYS A 106 -7.52 -28.02 27.62
CA LYS A 106 -8.83 -27.51 28.06
C LYS A 106 -8.86 -25.99 28.03
N GLU A 107 -10.06 -25.42 27.96
CA GLU A 107 -10.30 -24.00 28.22
C GLU A 107 -9.67 -23.57 29.57
N GLY A 108 -9.04 -22.39 29.59
CA GLY A 108 -8.49 -21.82 30.82
C GLY A 108 -7.48 -20.70 30.60
N VAL A 109 -7.02 -20.14 31.71
CA VAL A 109 -5.92 -19.17 31.78
C VAL A 109 -4.69 -19.89 32.34
N TYR A 110 -3.57 -19.79 31.64
CA TYR A 110 -2.32 -20.46 31.97
C TYR A 110 -1.23 -19.42 32.14
N LEU A 111 -0.61 -19.34 33.32
CA LEU A 111 0.49 -18.43 33.61
C LEU A 111 1.82 -19.16 33.45
N LEU A 112 2.60 -18.76 32.46
CA LEU A 112 3.88 -19.36 32.10
C LEU A 112 5.02 -18.46 32.55
N SER A 113 6.03 -19.05 33.20
CA SER A 113 7.26 -18.36 33.60
C SER A 113 8.45 -19.33 33.60
N GLY A 114 9.66 -18.81 33.40
CA GLY A 114 10.90 -19.59 33.40
C GLY A 114 11.41 -19.93 32.00
N THR A 115 12.24 -20.96 31.89
CA THR A 115 12.99 -21.26 30.65
C THR A 115 12.73 -22.66 30.13
N LEU A 116 12.59 -22.81 28.81
CA LEU A 116 12.74 -24.09 28.10
C LEU A 116 13.86 -23.95 27.06
N THR A 117 14.92 -24.75 27.17
CA THR A 117 16.10 -24.61 26.29
C THR A 117 15.90 -25.25 24.92
N ASP A 118 15.01 -26.23 24.84
CA ASP A 118 14.58 -26.88 23.61
C ASP A 118 13.20 -27.49 23.85
N GLY A 119 12.14 -26.69 23.74
CA GLY A 119 10.80 -27.08 24.13
C GLY A 119 9.70 -26.35 23.37
N GLN A 120 8.48 -26.87 23.50
CA GLN A 120 7.32 -26.43 22.75
C GLN A 120 6.09 -26.38 23.65
N ILE A 121 5.30 -25.33 23.52
CA ILE A 121 3.96 -25.21 24.12
C ILE A 121 2.93 -25.50 23.04
N VAL A 122 2.10 -26.53 23.24
CA VAL A 122 1.04 -26.93 22.31
C VAL A 122 -0.32 -26.65 22.93
N VAL A 123 -1.18 -25.92 22.21
CA VAL A 123 -2.60 -25.77 22.56
C VAL A 123 -3.41 -26.71 21.67
N ASN A 124 -4.05 -27.69 22.28
CA ASN A 124 -4.87 -28.70 21.63
C ASN A 124 -6.13 -28.95 22.49
N ALA A 125 -6.97 -27.92 22.55
CA ALA A 125 -8.23 -27.92 23.29
C ALA A 125 -9.41 -28.21 22.34
N ALA A 126 -10.65 -28.18 22.84
CA ALA A 126 -11.81 -28.32 21.97
C ALA A 126 -11.94 -27.11 21.02
N ASP A 127 -12.54 -27.32 19.84
CA ASP A 127 -12.85 -26.30 18.82
C ASP A 127 -13.81 -25.19 19.29
N THR A 128 -14.32 -25.28 20.52
CA THR A 128 -15.19 -24.29 21.17
C THR A 128 -14.54 -23.64 22.40
N ASP A 129 -13.33 -24.09 22.77
CA ASP A 129 -12.62 -23.63 23.96
C ASP A 129 -11.74 -22.41 23.63
N LYS A 130 -11.73 -21.43 24.54
CA LYS A 130 -10.84 -20.24 24.47
C LYS A 130 -9.70 -20.33 25.47
N VAL A 131 -8.48 -20.45 24.98
CA VAL A 131 -7.28 -20.65 25.84
C VAL A 131 -6.46 -19.36 25.92
N GLN A 132 -6.10 -18.95 27.12
CA GLN A 132 -5.24 -17.78 27.35
C GLN A 132 -3.89 -18.22 27.92
N LEU A 133 -2.82 -17.96 27.19
CA LEU A 133 -1.43 -18.11 27.60
C LEU A 133 -0.91 -16.75 28.07
N VAL A 134 -0.61 -16.64 29.35
CA VAL A 134 -0.02 -15.45 29.94
C VAL A 134 1.49 -15.65 30.05
N LEU A 135 2.26 -14.82 29.36
CA LEU A 135 3.72 -14.87 29.35
C LEU A 135 4.29 -13.89 30.39
N ASP A 136 4.89 -14.45 31.44
CA ASP A 136 5.48 -13.70 32.54
C ASP A 136 6.94 -14.09 32.77
N GLY A 137 7.82 -13.56 31.92
CA GLY A 137 9.26 -13.83 32.00
C GLY A 137 9.63 -15.19 31.43
N VAL A 138 9.03 -15.56 30.29
CA VAL A 138 9.38 -16.81 29.60
C VAL A 138 10.59 -16.62 28.68
N ASP A 139 11.46 -17.62 28.63
CA ASP A 139 12.54 -17.73 27.64
C ASP A 139 12.51 -19.14 27.04
N ILE A 140 12.02 -19.28 25.82
CA ILE A 140 11.81 -20.58 25.19
C ILE A 140 12.51 -20.63 23.84
N THR A 141 13.37 -21.62 23.65
CA THR A 141 13.90 -22.00 22.35
C THR A 141 13.30 -23.34 21.93
N CYS A 142 12.95 -23.51 20.66
CA CYS A 142 12.62 -24.78 20.04
C CYS A 142 13.56 -25.01 18.85
N ALA A 143 14.31 -26.11 18.83
CA ALA A 143 15.36 -26.31 17.84
C ALA A 143 14.82 -26.49 16.41
N ASP A 144 13.68 -27.19 16.27
CA ASP A 144 13.21 -27.72 14.99
C ASP A 144 11.70 -27.57 14.75
N SER A 145 11.00 -26.73 15.52
CA SER A 145 9.57 -26.48 15.34
C SER A 145 9.16 -25.09 15.84
N ALA A 146 7.85 -24.84 15.88
CA ALA A 146 7.27 -23.68 16.56
C ALA A 146 7.50 -23.79 18.08
N VAL A 147 7.76 -22.65 18.71
CA VAL A 147 7.82 -22.53 20.16
C VAL A 147 6.41 -22.61 20.76
N ILE A 148 5.46 -21.92 20.13
CA ILE A 148 4.03 -22.00 20.49
C ILE A 148 3.28 -22.52 19.28
N TYR A 149 2.63 -23.67 19.45
CA TYR A 149 1.81 -24.31 18.44
C TYR A 149 0.35 -24.38 18.90
N ALA A 150 -0.50 -23.47 18.43
CA ALA A 150 -1.94 -23.54 18.63
C ALA A 150 -2.56 -24.42 17.55
N LEU A 151 -2.65 -25.72 17.84
CA LEU A 151 -3.16 -26.74 16.94
C LEU A 151 -4.68 -26.70 16.82
N GLU A 152 -5.39 -26.60 17.95
CA GLU A 152 -6.86 -26.59 17.99
C GLU A 152 -7.38 -25.84 19.23
N ALA A 153 -8.28 -24.89 19.00
CA ALA A 153 -9.10 -24.14 19.96
C ALA A 153 -10.13 -23.33 19.16
N ASP A 154 -11.10 -22.70 19.82
CA ASP A 154 -11.92 -21.62 19.20
C ASP A 154 -11.07 -20.37 18.97
N LYS A 155 -10.27 -20.00 19.98
CA LYS A 155 -9.34 -18.87 19.92
C LYS A 155 -8.24 -19.01 20.96
N VAL A 156 -7.02 -18.60 20.61
CA VAL A 156 -5.90 -18.51 21.55
C VAL A 156 -5.51 -17.06 21.81
N PHE A 157 -5.33 -16.72 23.08
CA PHE A 157 -4.83 -15.43 23.53
C PHE A 157 -3.41 -15.60 24.07
N LEU A 158 -2.48 -14.78 23.59
CA LEU A 158 -1.12 -14.62 24.11
C LEU A 158 -1.04 -13.26 24.80
N THR A 159 -1.14 -13.29 26.12
CA THR A 159 -1.14 -12.09 26.96
C THR A 159 0.26 -11.87 27.52
N LEU A 160 0.86 -10.72 27.20
CA LEU A 160 2.13 -10.30 27.76
C LEU A 160 1.86 -9.64 29.13
N ALA A 161 2.25 -10.33 30.21
CA ALA A 161 2.05 -9.82 31.57
C ALA A 161 2.71 -8.43 31.75
N GLU A 162 2.11 -7.58 32.58
CA GLU A 162 2.61 -6.21 32.77
C GLU A 162 4.06 -6.21 33.27
N GLY A 163 4.93 -5.50 32.55
CA GLY A 163 6.34 -5.38 32.90
C GLY A 163 7.18 -6.63 32.66
N SER A 164 6.61 -7.68 32.06
CA SER A 164 7.37 -8.88 31.73
C SER A 164 8.21 -8.69 30.45
N GLU A 165 9.32 -9.41 30.39
CA GLU A 165 10.17 -9.53 29.21
C GLU A 165 10.20 -11.00 28.80
N ASN A 166 9.74 -11.30 27.58
CA ASN A 166 9.59 -12.67 27.11
C ASN A 166 10.43 -12.87 25.84
N THR A 167 11.01 -14.05 25.67
CA THR A 167 11.78 -14.42 24.47
C THR A 167 11.31 -15.77 23.94
N LEU A 168 11.01 -15.84 22.65
CA LEU A 168 10.69 -17.07 21.93
C LEU A 168 11.60 -17.19 20.70
N ALA A 169 12.27 -18.33 20.53
CA ALA A 169 13.24 -18.54 19.46
C ALA A 169 13.09 -19.89 18.75
N ASN A 170 13.17 -19.89 17.42
CA ASN A 170 13.34 -21.10 16.61
C ASN A 170 14.84 -21.33 16.31
N GLY A 171 15.29 -22.58 16.36
CA GLY A 171 16.68 -22.99 16.17
C GLY A 171 17.18 -23.03 14.72
N GLY A 172 16.36 -22.59 13.75
CA GLY A 172 16.73 -22.47 12.33
C GLY A 172 16.20 -23.58 11.42
N SER A 173 15.26 -24.40 11.89
CA SER A 173 14.60 -25.41 11.07
C SER A 173 13.17 -25.69 11.52
N TYR A 174 12.34 -26.21 10.59
CA TYR A 174 11.03 -26.76 10.89
C TYR A 174 10.96 -28.18 10.35
N VAL A 175 10.83 -29.14 11.25
CA VAL A 175 10.61 -30.55 10.96
C VAL A 175 9.13 -30.83 11.11
N ALA A 176 8.51 -31.42 10.08
CA ALA A 176 7.10 -31.79 10.13
C ALA A 176 6.85 -32.78 11.28
N ILE A 177 6.03 -32.36 12.24
CA ILE A 177 5.57 -33.19 13.37
C ILE A 177 4.15 -33.73 13.15
N ASP A 178 3.43 -33.17 12.17
CA ASP A 178 2.11 -33.58 11.71
C ASP A 178 1.88 -33.13 10.24
N ASP A 179 0.62 -33.12 9.78
CA ASP A 179 0.25 -32.74 8.40
C ASP A 179 0.19 -31.22 8.18
N ASN A 180 0.49 -30.40 9.19
CA ASN A 180 0.44 -28.95 9.10
C ASN A 180 1.81 -28.38 8.71
N ASN A 181 1.82 -27.32 7.91
CA ASN A 181 3.04 -26.62 7.52
C ASN A 181 3.44 -25.62 8.61
N ILE A 182 3.99 -26.11 9.72
CA ILE A 182 4.50 -25.27 10.80
C ILE A 182 5.77 -24.56 10.31
N ASP A 183 5.70 -23.24 10.20
CA ASP A 183 6.74 -22.40 9.59
C ASP A 183 6.97 -21.10 10.36
N ALA A 184 6.56 -21.03 11.63
CA ALA A 184 6.69 -19.84 12.47
C ALA A 184 7.07 -20.14 13.92
N VAL A 185 7.67 -19.17 14.62
CA VAL A 185 7.97 -19.29 16.08
C VAL A 185 6.67 -19.41 16.88
N ILE A 186 5.67 -18.61 16.53
CA ILE A 186 4.29 -18.75 16.99
C ILE A 186 3.44 -19.14 15.79
N PHE A 187 2.90 -20.35 15.81
CA PHE A 187 2.04 -20.86 14.75
C PHE A 187 0.67 -21.23 15.31
N ALA A 188 -0.37 -20.61 14.79
CA ALA A 188 -1.76 -20.87 15.15
C ALA A 188 -2.56 -21.31 13.93
N LYS A 189 -3.33 -22.38 14.11
CA LYS A 189 -4.32 -22.87 13.14
C LYS A 189 -5.72 -22.26 13.32
N THR A 190 -5.86 -21.45 14.35
CA THR A 190 -7.09 -20.86 14.87
C THR A 190 -6.84 -19.36 15.03
N ASP A 191 -7.90 -18.60 15.22
CA ASP A 191 -7.84 -17.21 15.63
C ASP A 191 -6.83 -16.99 16.77
N LEU A 192 -6.01 -15.95 16.59
CA LEU A 192 -4.95 -15.61 17.51
C LEU A 192 -5.10 -14.18 17.98
N THR A 193 -4.87 -13.94 19.27
CA THR A 193 -4.76 -12.60 19.82
C THR A 193 -3.47 -12.42 20.57
N LEU A 194 -2.73 -11.36 20.27
CA LEU A 194 -1.61 -10.88 21.07
C LEU A 194 -2.05 -9.62 21.83
N ASN A 195 -1.96 -9.65 23.15
CA ASN A 195 -2.40 -8.53 23.98
C ASN A 195 -1.59 -8.40 25.28
N GLY A 196 -2.01 -7.50 26.16
CA GLY A 196 -1.26 -7.15 27.37
C GLY A 196 -0.28 -6.00 27.12
N SER A 197 0.57 -5.71 28.10
CA SER A 197 1.47 -4.55 28.10
C SER A 197 2.94 -4.89 28.30
N GLY A 198 3.28 -6.17 28.51
CA GLY A 198 4.66 -6.65 28.54
C GLY A 198 5.34 -6.60 27.16
N SER A 199 6.55 -7.16 27.11
CA SER A 199 7.36 -7.23 25.89
C SER A 199 7.65 -8.66 25.45
N LEU A 200 7.78 -8.85 24.14
CA LEU A 200 8.07 -10.12 23.52
C LEU A 200 9.13 -9.95 22.42
N THR A 201 10.23 -10.70 22.55
CA THR A 201 11.25 -10.85 21.52
C THR A 201 11.05 -12.19 20.79
N ILE A 202 10.95 -12.14 19.46
CA ILE A 202 10.74 -13.29 18.59
C ILE A 202 11.95 -13.45 17.66
N GLN A 203 12.65 -14.57 17.78
CA GLN A 203 13.81 -14.90 16.96
C GLN A 203 13.50 -16.08 16.03
N ALA A 204 13.01 -15.78 14.83
CA ALA A 204 12.74 -16.75 13.78
C ALA A 204 13.94 -16.87 12.83
N GLN A 205 14.94 -17.68 13.20
CA GLN A 205 16.14 -17.92 12.38
C GLN A 205 15.81 -18.58 11.03
N ALA A 206 14.68 -19.28 10.96
CA ALA A 206 14.03 -19.73 9.74
C ALA A 206 12.53 -19.39 9.83
N GLY A 207 11.88 -19.26 8.67
CA GLY A 207 10.45 -19.03 8.59
C GLY A 207 9.99 -17.68 9.14
N HIS A 208 8.74 -17.64 9.60
CA HIS A 208 8.04 -16.45 10.05
C HIS A 208 8.19 -16.21 11.56
N GLY A 209 7.95 -14.98 12.00
CA GLY A 209 7.82 -14.69 13.43
C GLY A 209 6.51 -15.26 14.00
N VAL A 210 5.38 -14.74 13.52
CA VAL A 210 4.04 -15.14 13.94
C VAL A 210 3.19 -15.49 12.72
N VAL A 211 2.45 -16.59 12.78
CA VAL A 211 1.46 -16.98 11.77
C VAL A 211 0.17 -17.38 12.47
N SER A 212 -0.94 -16.73 12.10
CA SER A 212 -2.30 -17.27 12.25
C SER A 212 -2.80 -17.74 10.89
N LYS A 213 -3.39 -18.94 10.83
CA LYS A 213 -4.08 -19.43 9.62
C LYS A 213 -5.51 -18.92 9.48
N ASP A 214 -6.03 -18.23 10.50
CA ASP A 214 -7.29 -17.50 10.49
C ASP A 214 -7.01 -16.02 10.84
N ASP A 215 -7.86 -15.38 11.64
CA ASP A 215 -7.68 -13.98 12.05
C ASP A 215 -6.54 -13.81 13.06
N LEU A 216 -5.78 -12.72 12.91
CA LEU A 216 -4.78 -12.29 13.89
C LEU A 216 -5.11 -10.89 14.40
N VAL A 217 -5.30 -10.79 15.72
CA VAL A 217 -5.58 -9.53 16.40
C VAL A 217 -4.42 -9.15 17.33
N ILE A 218 -4.01 -7.90 17.32
CA ILE A 218 -3.03 -7.35 18.27
C ILE A 218 -3.60 -6.10 18.92
N THR A 219 -3.69 -6.07 20.25
CA THR A 219 -4.34 -4.94 20.97
C THR A 219 -3.41 -4.13 21.84
N GLY A 220 -2.14 -4.52 21.96
CA GLY A 220 -1.13 -3.82 22.74
C GLY A 220 0.15 -4.64 22.86
N GLY A 221 1.09 -4.17 23.70
CA GLY A 221 2.38 -4.83 23.94
C GLY A 221 3.53 -4.25 23.13
N SER A 222 4.74 -4.74 23.41
CA SER A 222 5.96 -4.36 22.69
C SER A 222 6.61 -5.58 22.06
N TYR A 223 6.79 -5.57 20.74
CA TYR A 223 7.28 -6.70 19.97
C TYR A 223 8.60 -6.35 19.27
N THR A 224 9.63 -7.15 19.53
CA THR A 224 10.87 -7.17 18.72
C THR A 224 10.86 -8.45 17.91
N VAL A 225 10.79 -8.38 16.59
CA VAL A 225 10.67 -9.56 15.71
C VAL A 225 11.82 -9.58 14.72
N ASN A 226 12.63 -10.64 14.74
CA ASN A 226 13.63 -10.92 13.72
C ASN A 226 13.24 -12.21 13.00
N ALA A 227 12.82 -12.11 11.73
CA ALA A 227 12.33 -13.25 10.95
C ALA A 227 13.07 -13.41 9.62
N ALA A 228 13.40 -14.65 9.27
CA ALA A 228 14.01 -14.98 7.98
C ALA A 228 13.01 -14.84 6.80
N SER A 229 11.71 -14.88 7.08
CA SER A 229 10.62 -14.69 6.13
C SER A 229 9.74 -13.51 6.58
N HIS A 230 8.41 -13.60 6.49
CA HIS A 230 7.51 -12.55 7.01
C HIS A 230 7.61 -12.39 8.53
N GLY A 231 7.46 -11.17 9.03
CA GLY A 231 7.47 -10.88 10.46
C GLY A 231 6.23 -11.42 11.18
N ILE A 232 5.08 -10.80 10.93
CA ILE A 232 3.78 -11.14 11.54
C ILE A 232 2.75 -11.34 10.44
N THR A 233 2.10 -12.51 10.43
CA THR A 233 1.17 -12.90 9.39
C THR A 233 -0.18 -13.35 9.96
N GLY A 234 -1.26 -12.77 9.46
CA GLY A 234 -2.62 -13.28 9.62
C GLY A 234 -3.18 -13.65 8.25
N LYS A 235 -3.63 -14.88 8.04
CA LYS A 235 -4.11 -15.32 6.71
C LYS A 235 -5.40 -14.59 6.32
N ASP A 236 -6.40 -14.62 7.21
CA ASP A 236 -7.72 -14.07 6.89
C ASP A 236 -7.79 -12.58 7.16
N SER A 237 -7.17 -12.13 8.25
CA SER A 237 -6.93 -10.72 8.52
C SER A 237 -5.80 -10.50 9.52
N LEU A 238 -5.23 -9.30 9.50
CA LEU A 238 -4.37 -8.77 10.55
C LEU A 238 -4.93 -7.43 11.05
N SER A 239 -5.43 -7.39 12.27
CA SER A 239 -6.00 -6.18 12.89
C SER A 239 -5.20 -5.75 14.12
N ILE A 240 -4.66 -4.53 14.10
CA ILE A 240 -3.82 -3.98 15.16
C ILE A 240 -4.47 -2.73 15.74
N ALA A 241 -4.85 -2.77 17.02
CA ALA A 241 -5.41 -1.60 17.73
C ALA A 241 -4.32 -0.66 18.28
N GLY A 242 -3.12 -1.18 18.53
CA GLY A 242 -2.02 -0.46 19.14
C GLY A 242 -0.86 -1.36 19.52
N GLY A 243 0.25 -0.76 19.95
CA GLY A 243 1.47 -1.46 20.36
C GLY A 243 2.73 -0.78 19.85
N THR A 244 3.88 -1.37 20.16
CA THR A 244 5.19 -0.96 19.62
C THR A 244 5.83 -2.14 18.91
N PHE A 245 6.27 -1.94 17.68
CA PHE A 245 6.78 -2.99 16.80
C PHE A 245 8.16 -2.58 16.27
N SER A 246 9.16 -3.41 16.54
CA SER A 246 10.49 -3.35 15.92
C SER A 246 10.68 -4.64 15.12
N ILE A 247 10.49 -4.58 13.80
CA ILE A 247 10.46 -5.75 12.93
C ILE A 247 11.62 -5.70 11.94
N THR A 248 12.37 -6.79 11.84
CA THR A 248 13.32 -7.06 10.76
C THR A 248 12.92 -8.37 10.10
N SER A 249 12.62 -8.33 8.80
CA SER A 249 12.07 -9.46 8.05
C SER A 249 12.81 -9.70 6.73
N GLY A 250 13.06 -10.97 6.41
CA GLY A 250 13.61 -11.38 5.10
C GLY A 250 12.59 -11.36 3.96
N LYS A 251 11.30 -11.17 4.30
CA LYS A 251 10.23 -10.78 3.38
C LYS A 251 9.45 -9.63 4.02
N ASP A 252 8.14 -9.71 4.06
CA ASP A 252 7.29 -8.61 4.51
C ASP A 252 7.27 -8.45 6.03
N GLY A 253 7.13 -7.22 6.52
CA GLY A 253 7.09 -6.95 7.96
C GLY A 253 5.77 -7.43 8.58
N LEU A 254 4.67 -6.79 8.18
CA LEU A 254 3.30 -7.16 8.50
C LEU A 254 2.63 -7.68 7.24
N HIS A 255 2.02 -8.86 7.30
CA HIS A 255 1.47 -9.55 6.13
C HIS A 255 0.05 -10.05 6.37
N ALA A 256 -0.86 -9.78 5.44
CA ALA A 256 -2.16 -10.43 5.39
C ALA A 256 -2.43 -10.95 3.98
N GLU A 257 -2.64 -12.26 3.84
CA GLU A 257 -2.86 -12.86 2.53
C GLU A 257 -3.73 -14.11 2.61
N ASN A 258 -4.80 -14.10 1.81
CA ASN A 258 -5.62 -15.28 1.56
C ASN A 258 -5.73 -15.54 0.06
N THR A 259 -5.08 -16.60 -0.40
CA THR A 259 -5.08 -17.02 -1.81
C THR A 259 -6.28 -17.90 -2.19
N GLU A 260 -7.13 -18.26 -1.22
CA GLU A 260 -8.28 -19.14 -1.39
C GLU A 260 -9.61 -18.35 -1.45
N ASP A 261 -9.68 -17.22 -0.75
CA ASP A 261 -10.83 -16.30 -0.71
C ASP A 261 -10.38 -14.83 -0.78
N ALA A 262 -10.63 -14.19 -1.93
CA ALA A 262 -10.26 -12.81 -2.19
C ALA A 262 -11.07 -11.78 -1.37
N ALA A 263 -12.09 -12.19 -0.61
CA ALA A 263 -12.77 -11.32 0.35
C ALA A 263 -12.01 -11.19 1.69
N LEU A 264 -10.98 -12.01 1.90
CA LEU A 264 -10.12 -12.03 3.09
C LEU A 264 -8.74 -11.45 2.75
N GLY A 265 -7.77 -11.57 3.65
CA GLY A 265 -6.43 -10.98 3.51
C GLY A 265 -6.40 -9.46 3.77
N SER A 266 -7.31 -8.96 4.61
CA SER A 266 -7.37 -7.54 4.96
C SER A 266 -6.42 -7.18 6.11
N LEU A 267 -5.95 -5.93 6.13
CA LEU A 267 -5.07 -5.43 7.18
C LEU A 267 -5.57 -4.09 7.72
N TYR A 268 -5.69 -3.99 9.05
CA TYR A 268 -6.18 -2.79 9.72
C TYR A 268 -5.22 -2.33 10.82
N LEU A 269 -4.86 -1.04 10.81
CA LEU A 269 -3.99 -0.39 11.79
C LEU A 269 -4.69 0.82 12.40
N ALA A 270 -5.13 0.71 13.65
CA ALA A 270 -5.82 1.80 14.34
C ALA A 270 -4.85 2.89 14.81
N ASP A 271 -3.75 2.46 15.45
CA ASP A 271 -2.70 3.28 16.04
C ASP A 271 -1.47 2.38 16.33
N GLY A 272 -0.36 2.96 16.76
CA GLY A 272 0.83 2.23 17.17
C GLY A 272 2.14 2.90 16.77
N THR A 273 3.25 2.25 17.06
CA THR A 273 4.58 2.66 16.58
C THR A 273 5.24 1.49 15.87
N TYR A 274 5.63 1.71 14.62
CA TYR A 274 6.16 0.69 13.73
C TYR A 274 7.53 1.12 13.22
N THR A 275 8.56 0.39 13.61
CA THR A 275 9.90 0.46 13.04
C THR A 275 10.13 -0.83 12.27
N ILE A 276 10.07 -0.79 10.94
CA ILE A 276 10.11 -1.98 10.08
C ILE A 276 11.26 -1.87 9.08
N GLN A 277 12.09 -2.91 9.06
CA GLN A 277 13.11 -3.15 8.03
C GLN A 277 12.78 -4.46 7.32
N ALA A 278 12.21 -4.36 6.12
CA ALA A 278 11.76 -5.53 5.36
C ALA A 278 12.60 -5.69 4.08
N GLN A 279 12.81 -6.94 3.65
CA GLN A 279 13.42 -7.21 2.34
C GLN A 279 12.36 -7.42 1.25
N GLY A 280 11.11 -7.64 1.65
CA GLY A 280 9.93 -7.45 0.82
C GLY A 280 9.23 -6.12 1.14
N ASP A 281 7.90 -6.15 1.21
CA ASP A 281 7.08 -5.00 1.58
C ASP A 281 7.11 -4.75 3.09
N ALA A 282 7.03 -3.52 3.57
CA ALA A 282 6.97 -3.34 5.03
C ALA A 282 5.62 -3.77 5.61
N ILE A 283 4.54 -3.42 4.91
CA ILE A 283 3.16 -3.79 5.25
C ILE A 283 2.45 -4.20 3.97
N SER A 284 1.99 -5.44 3.89
CA SER A 284 1.37 -6.01 2.68
C SER A 284 0.02 -6.66 3.01
N ALA A 285 -0.99 -6.36 2.21
CA ALA A 285 -2.31 -6.95 2.29
C ALA A 285 -2.79 -7.38 0.89
N SER A 286 -3.22 -8.63 0.72
CA SER A 286 -3.85 -9.08 -0.53
C SER A 286 -5.27 -8.54 -0.71
N GLY A 287 -5.88 -8.05 0.38
CA GLY A 287 -7.19 -7.40 0.38
C GLY A 287 -7.07 -5.89 0.55
N ALA A 288 -8.03 -5.29 1.25
CA ALA A 288 -7.99 -3.88 1.61
C ALA A 288 -7.08 -3.64 2.83
N LEU A 289 -6.39 -2.51 2.82
CA LEU A 289 -5.57 -2.02 3.92
C LEU A 289 -6.11 -0.67 4.40
N GLN A 290 -6.35 -0.55 5.71
CA GLN A 290 -6.72 0.73 6.31
C GLN A 290 -5.82 1.11 7.49
N VAL A 291 -5.38 2.37 7.49
CA VAL A 291 -4.61 3.00 8.56
C VAL A 291 -5.39 4.18 9.12
N ASP A 292 -5.82 4.10 10.38
CA ASP A 292 -6.49 5.22 11.04
C ASP A 292 -5.49 6.21 11.68
N GLY A 293 -4.30 5.71 12.05
CA GLY A 293 -3.27 6.48 12.74
C GLY A 293 -2.00 5.67 13.01
N GLY A 294 -1.12 6.22 13.84
CA GLY A 294 0.16 5.61 14.22
C GLY A 294 1.39 6.36 13.69
N SER A 295 2.56 5.86 14.08
CA SER A 295 3.88 6.35 13.65
C SER A 295 4.65 5.25 12.94
N PHE A 296 5.09 5.53 11.72
CA PHE A 296 5.74 4.56 10.84
C PHE A 296 7.15 5.06 10.48
N GLN A 297 8.15 4.25 10.78
CA GLN A 297 9.54 4.38 10.32
C GLN A 297 9.88 3.11 9.57
N VAL A 298 9.94 3.21 8.24
CA VAL A 298 9.98 2.05 7.36
C VAL A 298 11.17 2.16 6.42
N THR A 299 11.88 1.05 6.28
CA THR A 299 12.85 0.85 5.21
C THR A 299 12.59 -0.49 4.53
N THR A 300 12.51 -0.49 3.20
CA THR A 300 12.37 -1.72 2.41
C THR A 300 13.57 -1.89 1.48
N GLY A 301 13.97 -3.14 1.25
CA GLY A 301 15.19 -3.45 0.50
C GLY A 301 16.39 -2.75 1.12
N GLU A 302 17.13 -2.01 0.28
CA GLU A 302 18.25 -1.15 0.70
C GLU A 302 17.89 0.34 0.66
N GLY A 303 16.57 0.65 0.66
CA GLY A 303 16.02 2.00 0.57
C GLY A 303 16.10 2.60 -0.83
N SER A 304 15.56 3.80 -0.97
CA SER A 304 15.44 4.54 -2.24
C SER A 304 16.80 4.82 -2.89
N ALA A 305 17.83 5.05 -2.09
CA ALA A 305 19.18 5.31 -2.56
C ALA A 305 19.85 4.11 -3.27
N SER A 306 19.25 2.91 -3.17
CA SER A 306 19.71 1.72 -3.89
C SER A 306 19.29 1.72 -5.36
N VAL A 307 18.27 2.49 -5.72
CA VAL A 307 17.74 2.59 -7.08
C VAL A 307 18.48 3.68 -7.85
N THR A 308 18.88 3.35 -9.08
CA THR A 308 19.39 4.33 -10.03
C THR A 308 18.29 4.76 -10.98
N MET A 309 17.74 5.95 -10.75
CA MET A 309 16.78 6.58 -11.67
C MET A 309 17.46 6.92 -12.99
N THR A 310 16.86 6.54 -14.11
CA THR A 310 17.31 6.93 -15.44
C THR A 310 16.17 7.52 -16.23
N THR A 311 16.37 8.69 -16.84
CA THR A 311 15.30 9.31 -17.63
C THR A 311 15.13 8.46 -18.88
N ALA A 312 13.89 8.13 -19.25
CA ALA A 312 13.57 7.48 -20.52
C ALA A 312 13.86 8.38 -21.76
N GLN A 313 14.85 9.27 -21.72
CA GLN A 313 15.35 10.03 -22.87
C GLN A 313 16.86 10.28 -22.79
N THR A 314 17.66 9.22 -22.94
CA THR A 314 19.02 9.37 -23.51
C THR A 314 19.19 8.56 -24.79
N MET A 315 18.24 8.68 -25.72
CA MET A 315 18.53 8.40 -27.12
C MET A 315 19.35 9.57 -27.69
N GLY A 316 20.67 9.44 -27.60
CA GLY A 316 21.62 10.46 -28.07
C GLY A 316 21.35 10.92 -29.51
N PRO A 317 21.60 12.20 -29.84
CA PRO A 317 21.25 12.76 -31.14
C PRO A 317 22.15 12.22 -32.26
N GLY A 318 21.59 11.36 -33.09
CA GLY A 318 22.03 11.18 -34.48
C GLY A 318 22.67 9.84 -34.83
N GLN A 319 21.86 8.90 -35.32
CA GLN A 319 22.35 7.90 -36.28
C GLN A 319 21.26 7.52 -37.30
N HIS A 320 20.68 8.51 -37.98
CA HIS A 320 20.06 8.25 -39.29
C HIS A 320 21.16 8.13 -40.35
N GLY A 321 21.72 6.94 -40.48
CA GLY A 321 22.59 6.55 -41.60
C GLY A 321 22.85 5.04 -41.55
N PRO A 322 22.80 4.32 -42.69
CA PRO A 322 23.08 2.90 -42.67
C PRO A 322 24.59 2.72 -42.49
N ALA A 323 25.01 2.27 -41.31
CA ALA A 323 26.39 1.89 -41.02
C ALA A 323 26.51 0.36 -40.96
N PRO A 324 27.67 -0.19 -41.38
CA PRO A 324 27.80 -1.57 -41.81
C PRO A 324 27.94 -2.55 -40.64
N PHE A 325 27.57 -3.79 -40.91
CA PHE A 325 27.91 -5.01 -40.17
C PHE A 325 29.37 -5.00 -39.70
N GLU A 326 29.57 -4.94 -38.38
CA GLU A 326 30.73 -5.52 -37.71
C GLU A 326 30.25 -6.44 -36.58
N GLU A 327 30.72 -7.68 -36.68
CA GLU A 327 30.45 -8.83 -35.84
C GLU A 327 31.07 -8.63 -34.46
N THR A 328 30.24 -8.33 -33.46
CA THR A 328 30.60 -8.48 -32.05
C THR A 328 29.73 -9.58 -31.46
N THR A 329 30.39 -10.62 -30.95
CA THR A 329 29.82 -11.83 -30.36
C THR A 329 28.68 -11.52 -29.39
N ALA A 330 27.46 -11.92 -29.77
CA ALA A 330 26.31 -11.96 -28.90
C ALA A 330 26.56 -13.00 -27.80
N THR A 331 26.82 -12.54 -26.58
CA THR A 331 26.49 -13.33 -25.40
C THR A 331 24.98 -13.27 -25.29
N THR A 332 24.31 -14.39 -25.60
CA THR A 332 22.88 -14.57 -25.32
C THR A 332 22.71 -14.58 -23.80
N GLU A 333 22.57 -13.40 -23.19
CA GLU A 333 21.95 -13.32 -21.87
C GLU A 333 20.49 -13.74 -22.07
N THR A 334 20.20 -14.90 -21.51
CA THR A 334 18.84 -15.37 -21.35
C THR A 334 18.28 -14.44 -20.29
N THR A 335 17.43 -13.49 -20.68
CA THR A 335 16.61 -12.74 -19.72
C THR A 335 15.74 -13.77 -19.01
N VAL A 336 16.19 -14.19 -17.84
CA VAL A 336 15.32 -14.80 -16.85
C VAL A 336 14.38 -13.68 -16.45
N GLU A 337 13.08 -13.87 -16.66
CA GLU A 337 12.06 -13.11 -15.95
C GLU A 337 12.34 -13.39 -14.47
N GLU A 338 13.10 -12.53 -13.79
CA GLU A 338 13.17 -12.57 -12.34
C GLU A 338 11.86 -11.96 -11.87
N ASP A 339 11.06 -12.73 -11.13
CA ASP A 339 10.03 -12.16 -10.25
C ASP A 339 10.77 -11.15 -9.37
N THR A 340 10.67 -9.85 -9.69
CA THR A 340 11.25 -8.82 -8.86
C THR A 340 10.53 -8.86 -7.52
N THR A 341 11.30 -8.91 -6.43
CA THR A 341 10.71 -8.87 -5.09
C THR A 341 10.03 -7.51 -4.92
N SER A 342 8.74 -7.50 -4.58
CA SER A 342 8.02 -6.28 -4.18
C SER A 342 8.71 -5.70 -2.95
N GLN A 343 9.07 -4.42 -2.99
CA GLN A 343 9.79 -3.73 -1.91
C GLN A 343 9.08 -2.44 -1.53
N LYS A 344 7.74 -2.48 -1.48
CA LYS A 344 6.89 -1.31 -1.27
C LYS A 344 6.72 -1.01 0.21
N GLY A 345 6.53 0.25 0.57
CA GLY A 345 6.36 0.64 1.97
C GLY A 345 5.05 0.07 2.55
N ILE A 346 3.92 0.62 2.11
CA ILE A 346 2.59 0.18 2.51
C ILE A 346 1.82 -0.20 1.26
N LYS A 347 1.47 -1.49 1.14
CA LYS A 347 0.85 -2.07 -0.05
C LYS A 347 -0.48 -2.73 0.27
N ALA A 348 -1.48 -2.42 -0.55
CA ALA A 348 -2.71 -3.21 -0.68
C ALA A 348 -2.88 -3.65 -2.13
N ASP A 349 -3.15 -4.93 -2.39
CA ASP A 349 -3.60 -5.35 -3.73
C ASP A 349 -5.02 -4.83 -4.02
N GLY A 350 -5.81 -4.57 -2.97
CA GLY A 350 -7.10 -3.88 -3.05
C GLY A 350 -6.98 -2.37 -2.78
N THR A 351 -7.91 -1.83 -2.00
CA THR A 351 -7.93 -0.41 -1.65
C THR A 351 -6.98 -0.10 -0.50
N LEU A 352 -6.30 1.05 -0.57
CA LEU A 352 -5.54 1.62 0.54
C LEU A 352 -6.22 2.87 1.08
N SER A 353 -6.58 2.88 2.36
CA SER A 353 -7.20 4.02 3.03
C SER A 353 -6.35 4.48 4.20
N ILE A 354 -5.94 5.75 4.19
CA ILE A 354 -5.16 6.39 5.26
C ILE A 354 -5.95 7.56 5.82
N GLN A 355 -6.39 7.45 7.07
CA GLN A 355 -7.16 8.49 7.76
C GLN A 355 -6.26 9.49 8.49
N GLY A 356 -5.05 9.07 8.87
CA GLY A 356 -4.09 9.86 9.63
C GLY A 356 -2.81 9.09 9.94
N GLY A 357 -1.88 9.74 10.66
CA GLY A 357 -0.61 9.15 11.10
C GLY A 357 0.61 9.97 10.68
N THR A 358 1.79 9.48 11.07
CA THR A 358 3.09 10.02 10.66
C THR A 358 3.89 8.93 9.97
N PHE A 359 4.36 9.20 8.75
CA PHE A 359 5.00 8.24 7.87
C PHE A 359 6.37 8.75 7.47
N GLN A 360 7.42 8.00 7.82
CA GLN A 360 8.78 8.17 7.32
C GLN A 360 9.17 6.89 6.59
N LEU A 361 9.07 6.93 5.26
CA LEU A 361 9.30 5.77 4.40
C LEU A 361 10.54 6.02 3.53
N ASP A 362 11.45 5.06 3.52
CA ASP A 362 12.61 4.99 2.62
C ASP A 362 12.58 3.64 1.89
N THR A 363 12.01 3.62 0.69
CA THR A 363 11.61 2.39 0.00
C THR A 363 12.37 2.21 -1.31
N ALA A 364 12.73 0.97 -1.66
CA ALA A 364 13.36 0.66 -2.95
C ALA A 364 12.35 0.62 -4.12
N ASP A 365 11.07 0.50 -3.80
CA ASP A 365 9.91 0.52 -4.70
C ASP A 365 8.92 1.54 -4.12
N ASP A 366 7.65 1.51 -4.50
CA ASP A 366 6.64 2.49 -4.10
C ASP A 366 6.58 2.74 -2.59
N GLY A 367 6.41 4.01 -2.19
CA GLY A 367 6.18 4.38 -0.81
C GLY A 367 4.82 3.87 -0.30
N LEU A 368 3.76 4.32 -0.97
CA LEU A 368 2.37 3.90 -0.75
C LEU A 368 1.81 3.33 -2.05
N HIS A 369 1.22 2.14 -2.01
CA HIS A 369 0.75 1.44 -3.20
C HIS A 369 -0.63 0.80 -3.01
N ALA A 370 -1.50 0.96 -4.01
CA ALA A 370 -2.79 0.30 -4.08
C ALA A 370 -3.07 -0.28 -5.48
N GLY A 371 -3.39 -1.57 -5.56
CA GLY A 371 -3.94 -2.17 -6.79
C GLY A 371 -5.39 -1.74 -7.08
N GLY A 372 -6.06 -1.13 -6.11
CA GLY A 372 -7.33 -0.42 -6.26
C GLY A 372 -7.20 1.05 -5.88
N ASP A 373 -8.30 1.67 -5.44
CA ASP A 373 -8.29 3.08 -5.03
C ASP A 373 -7.38 3.34 -3.82
N LEU A 374 -6.68 4.47 -3.86
CA LEU A 374 -5.90 5.00 -2.75
C LEU A 374 -6.54 6.29 -2.24
N GLN A 375 -6.92 6.31 -0.96
CA GLN A 375 -7.49 7.48 -0.29
C GLN A 375 -6.64 7.93 0.89
N ILE A 376 -6.30 9.22 0.93
CA ILE A 376 -5.64 9.86 2.07
C ILE A 376 -6.53 10.99 2.58
N THR A 377 -6.97 10.90 3.84
CA THR A 377 -7.76 11.95 4.49
C THR A 377 -6.87 13.02 5.13
N ALA A 378 -5.82 12.59 5.84
CA ALA A 378 -4.86 13.44 6.53
C ALA A 378 -3.58 12.65 6.87
N GLY A 379 -2.56 13.34 7.39
CA GLY A 379 -1.31 12.74 7.88
C GLY A 379 -0.10 13.65 7.66
N GLU A 380 1.05 13.21 8.17
CA GLU A 380 2.37 13.77 7.87
C GLU A 380 3.21 12.71 7.17
N PHE A 381 3.68 13.00 5.96
CA PHE A 381 4.36 12.05 5.08
C PHE A 381 5.73 12.59 4.70
N HIS A 382 6.78 11.84 5.01
CA HIS A 382 8.14 12.02 4.51
C HIS A 382 8.53 10.78 3.72
N LEU A 383 8.51 10.88 2.38
CA LEU A 383 8.57 9.73 1.48
C LEU A 383 9.79 9.83 0.57
N SER A 384 10.75 8.93 0.71
CA SER A 384 11.82 8.72 -0.26
C SER A 384 11.61 7.37 -0.93
N SER A 385 11.39 7.36 -2.23
CA SER A 385 11.06 6.16 -3.00
C SER A 385 12.05 5.91 -4.14
N GLY A 386 12.38 4.64 -4.34
CA GLY A 386 13.11 4.14 -5.49
C GLY A 386 12.22 3.97 -6.74
N ASP A 387 10.91 4.08 -6.58
CA ASP A 387 9.92 4.21 -7.65
C ASP A 387 9.01 5.39 -7.27
N ASP A 388 7.70 5.20 -7.18
CA ASP A 388 6.78 6.31 -6.91
C ASP A 388 6.58 6.54 -5.41
N ALA A 389 6.37 7.78 -5.00
CA ALA A 389 6.09 8.01 -3.59
C ALA A 389 4.66 7.56 -3.22
N ILE A 390 3.69 7.75 -4.13
CA ILE A 390 2.30 7.32 -3.99
C ILE A 390 1.82 6.80 -5.35
N HIS A 391 1.45 5.53 -5.43
CA HIS A 391 0.94 4.92 -6.66
C HIS A 391 -0.38 4.18 -6.42
N SER A 392 -1.28 4.26 -7.40
CA SER A 392 -2.53 3.49 -7.45
C SER A 392 -2.85 3.10 -8.88
N ASP A 393 -3.17 1.82 -9.10
CA ASP A 393 -3.69 1.32 -10.40
C ASP A 393 -5.06 1.95 -10.76
N SER A 394 -5.71 2.64 -9.82
CA SER A 394 -7.03 3.26 -9.95
C SER A 394 -7.00 4.73 -9.51
N ALA A 395 -7.92 5.17 -8.63
CA ALA A 395 -7.99 6.58 -8.25
C ALA A 395 -7.14 6.89 -7.02
N VAL A 396 -6.34 7.96 -7.09
CA VAL A 396 -5.74 8.62 -5.92
C VAL A 396 -6.63 9.80 -5.49
N GLN A 397 -7.08 9.78 -4.23
CA GLN A 397 -7.89 10.84 -3.63
C GLN A 397 -7.21 11.36 -2.36
N ILE A 398 -6.76 12.61 -2.37
CA ILE A 398 -6.11 13.25 -1.22
C ILE A 398 -6.98 14.40 -0.72
N GLN A 399 -7.50 14.27 0.51
CA GLN A 399 -8.34 15.30 1.13
C GLN A 399 -7.53 16.32 1.93
N GLY A 400 -6.31 15.96 2.35
CA GLY A 400 -5.45 16.79 3.17
C GLY A 400 -4.19 16.05 3.64
N GLY A 401 -3.32 16.77 4.35
CA GLY A 401 -2.04 16.25 4.87
C GLY A 401 -0.85 17.15 4.54
N THR A 402 0.31 16.78 5.05
CA THR A 402 1.60 17.40 4.71
C THR A 402 2.51 16.34 4.09
N PHE A 403 3.02 16.61 2.90
CA PHE A 403 3.82 15.70 2.09
C PHE A 403 5.17 16.35 1.78
N ASP A 404 6.23 15.72 2.25
CA ASP A 404 7.63 16.03 1.95
C ASP A 404 8.23 14.84 1.20
N ILE A 405 8.36 14.96 -0.11
CA ILE A 405 8.77 13.90 -1.03
C ILE A 405 10.09 14.34 -1.69
N PRO A 406 11.23 14.18 -1.01
CA PRO A 406 12.51 14.71 -1.51
C PRO A 406 13.13 13.89 -2.64
N TYR A 407 12.65 12.66 -2.87
CA TYR A 407 13.23 11.73 -3.84
C TYR A 407 12.21 10.67 -4.25
N CYS A 408 11.89 10.59 -5.54
CA CYS A 408 10.99 9.60 -6.15
C CYS A 408 11.20 9.57 -7.67
N TYR A 409 10.71 8.53 -8.34
CA TYR A 409 10.53 8.52 -9.79
C TYR A 409 9.39 9.48 -10.13
N GLU A 410 8.16 9.14 -9.73
CA GLU A 410 7.02 10.07 -9.72
C GLU A 410 6.55 10.40 -8.30
N GLY A 411 6.01 11.61 -8.12
CA GLY A 411 5.51 12.04 -6.83
C GLY A 411 4.18 11.36 -6.46
N ILE A 412 3.18 11.49 -7.33
CA ILE A 412 1.86 10.87 -7.16
C ILE A 412 1.40 10.36 -8.52
N GLU A 413 1.17 9.07 -8.64
CA GLU A 413 0.67 8.41 -9.83
C GLU A 413 -0.69 7.74 -9.56
N GLY A 414 -1.59 7.85 -10.54
CA GLY A 414 -2.66 6.87 -10.69
C GLY A 414 -3.51 7.12 -11.92
N LEU A 415 -4.46 6.22 -12.21
CA LEU A 415 -5.38 6.38 -13.34
C LEU A 415 -6.06 7.76 -13.30
N SER A 416 -6.51 8.18 -12.12
CA SER A 416 -7.02 9.53 -11.89
C SER A 416 -6.55 10.07 -10.55
N ILE A 417 -6.31 11.38 -10.50
CA ILE A 417 -5.84 12.06 -9.29
C ILE A 417 -6.80 13.18 -8.93
N THR A 418 -7.26 13.19 -7.67
CA THR A 418 -8.02 14.30 -7.09
C THR A 418 -7.38 14.76 -5.79
N VAL A 419 -7.03 16.04 -5.71
CA VAL A 419 -6.49 16.67 -4.49
C VAL A 419 -7.43 17.77 -4.01
N ASP A 420 -8.04 17.60 -2.83
CA ASP A 420 -8.93 18.59 -2.24
C ASP A 420 -8.19 19.68 -1.46
N ASP A 421 -7.17 19.29 -0.69
CA ASP A 421 -6.31 20.19 0.09
C ASP A 421 -5.00 19.50 0.47
N GLY A 422 -4.08 20.23 1.11
CA GLY A 422 -2.81 19.70 1.62
C GLY A 422 -1.62 20.62 1.36
N THR A 423 -0.45 20.25 1.87
CA THR A 423 0.83 20.90 1.56
C THR A 423 1.80 19.89 0.98
N PHE A 424 2.33 20.16 -0.20
CA PHE A 424 3.16 19.24 -0.97
C PHE A 424 4.49 19.90 -1.33
N THR A 425 5.59 19.26 -0.96
CA THR A 425 6.94 19.58 -1.43
C THR A 425 7.48 18.33 -2.12
N ILE A 426 7.59 18.37 -3.46
CA ILE A 426 7.92 17.20 -4.27
C ILE A 426 9.18 17.50 -5.09
N THR A 427 10.13 16.58 -5.04
CA THR A 427 11.27 16.50 -5.96
C THR A 427 11.27 15.13 -6.61
N SER A 428 10.91 15.11 -7.89
CA SER A 428 10.66 13.91 -8.70
C SER A 428 11.61 13.86 -9.89
N TYR A 429 11.90 12.64 -10.33
CA TYR A 429 12.83 12.39 -11.41
C TYR A 429 12.13 12.35 -12.77
N ASP A 430 10.91 11.83 -12.82
CA ASP A 430 9.99 12.00 -13.94
C ASP A 430 8.92 13.01 -13.52
N ASP A 431 7.69 12.61 -13.22
CA ASP A 431 6.60 13.56 -13.03
C ASP A 431 6.30 13.88 -11.56
N GLY A 432 5.90 15.12 -11.30
CA GLY A 432 5.46 15.51 -9.96
C GLY A 432 4.12 14.88 -9.59
N LEU A 433 3.16 14.99 -10.51
CA LEU A 433 1.86 14.31 -10.48
C LEU A 433 1.61 13.74 -11.87
N ASN A 434 1.25 12.46 -11.95
CA ASN A 434 0.99 11.78 -13.21
C ASN A 434 -0.37 11.08 -13.18
N ALA A 435 -1.33 11.63 -13.92
CA ALA A 435 -2.63 11.00 -14.13
C ALA A 435 -2.63 10.21 -15.44
N ALA A 436 -2.07 9.00 -15.39
CA ALA A 436 -1.96 8.08 -16.52
C ALA A 436 -2.64 6.75 -16.19
N GLY A 437 -3.36 6.17 -17.16
CA GLY A 437 -3.87 4.81 -17.00
C GLY A 437 -2.77 3.77 -17.21
N GLY A 438 -2.70 2.78 -16.32
CA GLY A 438 -1.78 1.65 -16.43
C GLY A 438 -1.83 0.78 -15.17
N ALA A 439 -1.44 -0.49 -15.32
CA ALA A 439 -0.93 -1.27 -14.21
C ALA A 439 0.59 -1.17 -14.27
N ASP A 440 1.25 -1.00 -13.13
CA ASP A 440 2.69 -0.87 -12.97
C ASP A 440 3.50 -1.73 -13.98
N SER A 441 4.16 -1.06 -14.91
CA SER A 441 5.26 -1.68 -15.67
C SER A 441 6.61 -1.05 -15.30
N SER A 442 6.65 -0.28 -14.22
CA SER A 442 7.85 0.37 -13.67
C SER A 442 8.81 -0.61 -12.99
N GLY A 443 8.36 -1.85 -12.71
CA GLY A 443 9.22 -2.95 -12.30
C GLY A 443 10.42 -3.11 -13.24
N PHE A 444 11.63 -2.96 -12.70
CA PHE A 444 12.93 -3.06 -13.38
C PHE A 444 12.96 -4.14 -14.49
N GLY A 445 12.79 -3.73 -15.75
CA GLY A 445 13.06 -4.58 -16.91
C GLY A 445 11.94 -4.80 -17.92
N GLY A 446 10.85 -4.04 -17.87
CA GLY A 446 9.74 -4.14 -18.83
C GLY A 446 10.04 -3.67 -20.26
N GLY A 447 10.85 -4.40 -21.02
CA GLY A 447 10.94 -4.32 -22.50
C GLY A 447 9.68 -4.84 -23.23
N GLY A 448 8.52 -4.79 -22.57
CA GLY A 448 7.22 -5.16 -23.11
C GLY A 448 6.69 -4.09 -24.06
N ARG A 449 5.92 -4.50 -25.06
CA ARG A 449 5.35 -3.57 -26.03
C ARG A 449 4.44 -2.56 -25.31
N GLN A 450 4.88 -1.30 -25.25
CA GLN A 450 4.05 -0.14 -25.03
C GLN A 450 2.79 -0.30 -25.90
N GLU A 451 1.64 -0.60 -25.29
CA GLU A 451 0.38 -0.30 -25.96
C GLU A 451 0.36 1.22 -26.14
N PRO A 452 0.10 1.74 -27.36
CA PRO A 452 0.13 3.17 -27.57
C PRO A 452 -0.92 3.82 -26.67
N PHE A 453 -0.45 4.65 -25.74
CA PHE A 453 -1.25 5.46 -24.82
C PHE A 453 -2.41 6.10 -25.59
N ALA A 454 -3.62 5.62 -25.30
CA ALA A 454 -4.82 6.28 -25.73
C ALA A 454 -5.35 7.04 -24.53
N ALA A 455 -5.54 8.35 -24.68
CA ALA A 455 -6.32 9.15 -23.75
C ALA A 455 -7.60 8.38 -23.37
N SER A 456 -7.66 7.96 -22.11
CA SER A 456 -8.86 7.36 -21.54
C SER A 456 -9.74 8.49 -21.04
N SER A 457 -11.07 8.38 -21.20
CA SER A 457 -12.00 9.29 -20.52
C SER A 457 -11.92 9.17 -19.00
N ASP A 458 -11.30 8.11 -18.50
CA ASP A 458 -11.19 7.80 -17.08
C ASP A 458 -9.90 8.41 -16.48
N SER A 459 -8.97 8.87 -17.31
CA SER A 459 -7.79 9.60 -16.86
C SER A 459 -8.07 11.09 -16.70
N PHE A 460 -7.80 11.63 -15.53
CA PHE A 460 -7.91 13.06 -15.25
C PHE A 460 -7.13 13.45 -14.01
N LEU A 461 -6.78 14.74 -13.93
CA LEU A 461 -6.19 15.34 -12.76
C LEU A 461 -7.00 16.55 -12.31
N THR A 462 -7.49 16.52 -11.07
CA THR A 462 -8.25 17.62 -10.45
C THR A 462 -7.59 18.13 -9.18
N ILE A 463 -7.31 19.42 -9.12
CA ILE A 463 -6.79 20.11 -7.93
C ILE A 463 -7.83 21.11 -7.46
N ASN A 464 -8.48 20.84 -6.33
CA ASN A 464 -9.47 21.75 -5.73
C ASN A 464 -8.84 22.77 -4.76
N GLY A 465 -7.69 22.45 -4.17
CA GLY A 465 -7.03 23.27 -3.15
C GLY A 465 -5.60 22.82 -2.87
N GLY A 466 -5.04 23.26 -1.74
CA GLY A 466 -3.68 22.94 -1.32
C GLY A 466 -2.58 23.90 -1.78
N THR A 467 -1.36 23.65 -1.28
CA THR A 467 -0.14 24.37 -1.64
C THR A 467 0.90 23.38 -2.16
N PHE A 468 1.38 23.60 -3.37
CA PHE A 468 2.35 22.74 -4.04
C PHE A 468 3.65 23.50 -4.31
N THR A 469 4.77 22.86 -4.01
CA THR A 469 6.11 23.22 -4.49
C THR A 469 6.68 21.97 -5.16
N ILE A 470 6.67 21.93 -6.49
CA ILE A 470 7.11 20.77 -7.27
C ILE A 470 8.33 21.17 -8.08
N VAL A 471 9.37 20.35 -7.99
CA VAL A 471 10.55 20.40 -8.85
C VAL A 471 10.68 19.05 -9.53
N SER A 472 10.52 19.01 -10.84
CA SER A 472 10.57 17.76 -11.62
C SER A 472 11.60 17.86 -12.74
N ASP A 473 12.28 16.75 -13.01
CA ASP A 473 13.05 16.57 -14.25
C ASP A 473 12.16 16.05 -15.40
N GLY A 474 11.01 15.45 -15.11
CA GLY A 474 9.84 15.30 -16.00
C GLY A 474 8.92 16.53 -15.96
N ASP A 475 7.64 16.32 -16.21
CA ASP A 475 6.59 17.32 -16.07
C ASP A 475 6.26 17.53 -14.59
N CYS A 476 5.85 18.74 -14.19
CA CYS A 476 5.40 18.90 -12.79
C CYS A 476 4.00 18.33 -12.58
N VAL A 477 3.15 18.43 -13.59
CA VAL A 477 1.78 17.91 -13.62
C VAL A 477 1.54 17.39 -15.03
N ASP A 478 1.41 16.08 -15.18
CA ASP A 478 1.01 15.42 -16.42
C ASP A 478 -0.38 14.76 -16.25
N SER A 479 -1.19 14.85 -17.28
CA SER A 479 -2.44 14.10 -17.39
C SER A 479 -2.69 13.63 -18.81
N ASN A 480 -2.85 12.33 -18.97
CA ASN A 480 -3.32 11.72 -20.22
C ASN A 480 -4.81 12.01 -20.52
N GLY A 481 -5.47 12.87 -19.74
CA GLY A 481 -6.82 13.36 -19.97
C GLY A 481 -7.01 14.80 -19.53
N ASP A 482 -8.13 15.11 -18.87
CA ASP A 482 -8.45 16.49 -18.48
C ASP A 482 -7.63 16.94 -17.25
N LEU A 483 -7.10 18.17 -17.30
CA LEU A 483 -6.47 18.84 -16.16
C LEU A 483 -7.36 20.00 -15.69
N THR A 484 -7.89 19.89 -14.46
CA THR A 484 -8.72 20.92 -13.84
C THR A 484 -8.12 21.45 -12.55
N ILE A 485 -7.86 22.75 -12.50
CA ILE A 485 -7.37 23.47 -11.30
C ILE A 485 -8.47 24.42 -10.82
N ASN A 486 -9.20 24.02 -9.77
CA ASN A 486 -10.27 24.83 -9.18
C ASN A 486 -9.76 25.84 -8.14
N GLY A 487 -8.62 25.57 -7.51
CA GLY A 487 -8.04 26.41 -6.46
C GLY A 487 -6.61 25.98 -6.11
N GLY A 488 -6.08 26.54 -5.01
CA GLY A 488 -4.73 26.24 -4.51
C GLY A 488 -3.63 27.19 -5.03
N VAL A 489 -2.42 26.99 -4.51
CA VAL A 489 -1.19 27.71 -4.90
C VAL A 489 -0.18 26.69 -5.40
N LEU A 490 0.20 26.77 -6.67
CA LEU A 490 1.11 25.84 -7.31
C LEU A 490 2.37 26.57 -7.77
N ASN A 491 3.51 26.23 -7.18
CA ASN A 491 4.83 26.70 -7.60
C ASN A 491 5.56 25.54 -8.28
N LEU A 492 5.62 25.56 -9.60
CA LEU A 492 6.07 24.45 -10.43
C LEU A 492 7.37 24.82 -11.14
N THR A 493 8.38 23.95 -11.03
CA THR A 493 9.68 24.11 -11.68
C THR A 493 10.01 22.85 -12.47
N CYS A 494 9.84 22.90 -13.79
CA CYS A 494 10.24 21.83 -14.70
C CYS A 494 11.67 22.07 -15.19
N ASN A 495 12.57 21.12 -14.95
CA ASN A 495 13.97 21.18 -15.36
C ASN A 495 14.26 20.33 -16.61
N GLY A 496 13.32 19.47 -16.99
CA GLY A 496 13.45 18.52 -18.09
C GLY A 496 13.61 19.15 -19.47
N SER A 497 14.47 18.55 -20.29
CA SER A 497 14.60 18.97 -21.68
C SER A 497 13.50 18.33 -22.54
N GLY A 498 12.48 19.11 -22.87
CA GLY A 498 11.35 18.64 -23.69
C GLY A 498 10.07 18.40 -22.90
N ASN A 499 10.17 18.50 -21.57
CA ASN A 499 9.09 18.46 -20.59
C ASN A 499 8.59 19.89 -20.32
N THR A 500 7.41 20.02 -19.74
CA THR A 500 6.72 21.27 -19.39
C THR A 500 6.18 21.20 -17.96
N ALA A 501 5.96 22.35 -17.32
CA ALA A 501 5.43 22.33 -15.95
C ALA A 501 3.96 21.88 -15.89
N LEU A 502 3.18 22.07 -16.95
CA LEU A 502 1.81 21.55 -17.08
C LEU A 502 1.65 20.90 -18.46
N ASP A 503 1.44 19.59 -18.47
CA ASP A 503 1.03 18.84 -19.65
C ASP A 503 -0.35 18.21 -19.44
N CYS A 504 -1.15 18.23 -20.50
CA CYS A 504 -2.39 17.47 -20.53
C CYS A 504 -2.83 17.20 -21.97
N ASP A 505 -3.23 15.95 -22.24
CA ASP A 505 -3.77 15.52 -23.53
C ASP A 505 -5.21 16.02 -23.76
N GLY A 506 -5.96 16.19 -22.68
CA GLY A 506 -7.34 16.65 -22.67
C GLY A 506 -7.48 18.17 -22.60
N SER A 507 -8.52 18.61 -21.91
CA SER A 507 -8.78 20.03 -21.69
C SER A 507 -8.10 20.52 -20.42
N TYR A 508 -7.39 21.64 -20.56
CA TYR A 508 -6.91 22.41 -19.42
C TYR A 508 -7.94 23.46 -18.99
N THR A 509 -8.30 23.44 -17.71
CA THR A 509 -9.17 24.45 -17.10
C THR A 509 -8.58 24.94 -15.77
N ASN A 510 -8.33 26.25 -15.65
CA ASN A 510 -8.03 26.88 -14.37
C ASN A 510 -9.17 27.83 -13.95
N ASN A 511 -9.93 27.44 -12.93
CA ASN A 511 -11.10 28.16 -12.39
C ASN A 511 -10.78 29.06 -11.19
N GLY A 512 -9.52 29.11 -10.71
CA GLY A 512 -9.19 29.91 -9.53
C GLY A 512 -7.86 29.61 -8.83
N GLY A 513 -7.01 28.72 -9.36
CA GLY A 513 -5.69 28.44 -8.80
C GLY A 513 -4.65 29.50 -9.15
N GLU A 514 -3.76 29.80 -8.20
CA GLU A 514 -2.56 30.60 -8.43
C GLU A 514 -1.44 29.67 -8.90
N VAL A 515 -1.20 29.63 -10.21
CA VAL A 515 -0.19 28.76 -10.82
C VAL A 515 0.99 29.60 -11.30
N THR A 516 2.18 29.27 -10.82
CA THR A 516 3.44 29.86 -11.26
C THR A 516 4.32 28.76 -11.82
N THR A 517 4.75 28.92 -13.07
CA THR A 517 5.68 28.00 -13.72
C THR A 517 6.95 28.74 -14.14
N ASN A 518 8.04 28.00 -14.38
CA ASN A 518 9.28 28.54 -14.91
C ASN A 518 9.33 28.59 -16.45
N ASP A 519 8.38 27.96 -17.15
CA ASP A 519 8.34 27.82 -18.61
C ASP A 519 7.19 28.58 -19.30
N GLY A 520 6.23 29.10 -18.53
CA GLY A 520 5.06 29.86 -19.02
C GLY A 520 3.86 28.99 -19.40
N SER A 521 3.90 27.69 -19.11
CA SER A 521 2.85 26.73 -19.44
C SER A 521 1.51 27.02 -18.76
N GLU A 522 1.47 27.82 -17.69
CA GLU A 522 0.22 28.27 -17.05
C GLU A 522 -0.74 28.99 -18.01
N SER A 523 -0.21 29.55 -19.10
CA SER A 523 -0.98 30.25 -20.12
C SER A 523 -1.39 29.38 -21.31
N ASN A 524 -0.72 28.24 -21.52
CA ASN A 524 -0.98 27.30 -22.62
C ASN A 524 -0.28 25.94 -22.38
N PRO A 525 -0.89 25.04 -21.57
CA PRO A 525 -0.34 23.70 -21.29
C PRO A 525 -0.17 22.84 -22.55
N GLY A 526 0.82 21.95 -22.54
CA GLY A 526 1.16 21.04 -23.66
C GLY A 526 1.66 21.74 -24.95
N GLY A 527 1.61 23.06 -25.02
CA GLY A 527 2.19 23.82 -26.11
C GLY A 527 3.68 24.00 -25.88
N MET A 528 4.50 23.10 -26.43
CA MET A 528 5.97 23.24 -26.50
C MET A 528 6.35 24.71 -26.55
N GLY A 529 7.07 25.18 -25.52
CA GLY A 529 7.54 26.55 -25.33
C GLY A 529 8.38 27.04 -26.51
N GLY A 530 7.73 27.33 -27.62
CA GLY A 530 8.30 27.98 -28.77
C GLY A 530 8.42 29.44 -28.40
N GLY A 531 9.59 29.83 -27.89
CA GLY A 531 10.05 31.21 -27.80
C GLY A 531 10.08 31.87 -29.18
N GLY A 532 8.91 32.12 -29.75
CA GLY A 532 8.69 32.89 -30.96
C GLY A 532 8.61 34.36 -30.58
N GLY A 533 9.76 35.02 -30.56
CA GLY A 533 9.87 36.46 -30.37
C GLY A 533 8.87 37.21 -31.25
N GLN A 534 7.87 37.80 -30.60
CA GLN A 534 6.89 38.68 -31.22
C GLN A 534 7.57 40.00 -31.58
N MET A 535 8.24 40.07 -32.74
CA MET A 535 8.67 41.34 -33.31
C MET A 535 7.56 41.90 -34.20
N GLY A 536 6.94 42.95 -33.66
CA GLY A 536 5.76 43.61 -34.18
C GLY A 536 5.84 44.08 -35.63
N GLY A 537 4.67 44.04 -36.28
CA GLY A 537 4.43 44.64 -37.59
C GLY A 537 4.64 46.15 -37.57
N GLY A 538 5.79 46.58 -38.11
CA GLY A 538 6.10 47.96 -38.44
C GLY A 538 6.05 48.18 -39.95
N MET A 539 4.88 48.54 -40.47
CA MET A 539 4.70 49.06 -41.82
C MET A 539 5.50 50.37 -42.00
N ARG A 540 6.43 50.47 -42.98
CA ARG A 540 6.74 51.69 -43.79
C ARG A 540 7.96 51.53 -44.74
N PRO A 541 8.11 52.36 -45.80
CA PRO A 541 7.98 51.90 -47.19
C PRO A 541 9.24 52.00 -48.05
N ALA A 542 9.10 51.49 -49.28
CA ALA A 542 10.06 51.48 -50.39
C ALA A 542 10.88 52.77 -50.60
N GLY A 543 12.18 52.59 -50.88
CA GLY A 543 13.07 53.66 -51.32
C GLY A 543 14.41 53.17 -51.86
N GLY A 544 14.53 53.08 -53.19
CA GLY A 544 15.71 53.55 -53.94
C GLY A 544 17.02 52.76 -53.86
N ARG A 545 17.28 51.97 -54.92
CA ARG A 545 18.61 51.48 -55.29
C ARG A 545 19.55 52.65 -55.61
N GLY A 546 20.75 52.67 -55.03
CA GLY A 546 21.85 53.56 -55.39
C GLY A 546 23.17 52.81 -55.43
N ASN A 547 23.65 52.53 -56.64
CA ASN A 547 24.98 51.99 -56.95
C ASN A 547 26.10 52.95 -56.53
N ALA A 548 27.21 52.41 -56.01
CA ALA A 548 28.54 52.97 -56.24
C ALA A 548 29.61 51.85 -56.25
N PRO A 549 30.65 51.92 -57.09
CA PRO A 549 31.45 50.77 -57.51
C PRO A 549 32.79 50.64 -56.78
N MET A 550 33.32 49.41 -56.80
CA MET A 550 34.69 49.07 -56.41
C MET A 550 35.71 49.48 -57.50
N GLU A 551 36.90 49.91 -57.07
CA GLU A 551 38.15 49.77 -57.83
C GLU A 551 39.29 49.30 -56.89
N PRO A 552 40.19 48.39 -57.33
CA PRO A 552 41.22 47.76 -56.51
C PRO A 552 42.65 48.29 -56.80
N PRO A 553 43.67 47.91 -56.02
CA PRO A 553 45.06 47.92 -56.48
C PRO A 553 45.65 46.50 -56.66
N GLN A 554 46.12 46.29 -57.89
CA GLN A 554 47.08 45.30 -58.44
C GLN A 554 46.72 43.81 -58.47
#